data_AF-A0A5E4LRJ2-F1
#
_entry.id   AF-A0A5E4LRJ2-F1
#
_cell.length_a   1.000
_cell.length_b   1.000
_cell.length_c   1.000
_cell.angle_alpha   90.00
_cell.angle_beta   90.00
_cell.angle_gamma   90.00
#
_symmetry.space_group_name_H-M   'P 1'
#
loop_
_entity.id
_entity.type
_entity.pdbx_description
1 polymer ?
#
loop_
_entity_poly.entity_id
_entity_poly.type
_entity_poly.pdbx_seq_one_letter_code
_entity_poly.pdbx_strand_id
1 'polypeptide(L)'
;MLCPTCYTESGRRQTEKNALCTRCGIYIPQREANLELGTTLCKKCCEEVRKNRRERYCASCGKFIEGASFEKPDGTRLCIRCMHDQSPGGSGGRRHGVRVCDRCGRMAVISYVSSEGTCLCMNCAPSHTGRGILKYLTDAINNLRR
;
A
#
# COMPACT_ATOMS: atom_id res chain seq x y z
N MET A 1 -38.16 39.47 10.59
CA MET A 1 -37.00 39.67 9.69
C MET A 1 -36.01 38.54 9.94
N LEU A 2 -35.48 37.90 8.89
CA LEU A 2 -34.41 36.93 9.02
C LEU A 2 -33.11 37.63 9.42
N CYS A 3 -32.28 36.99 10.24
CA CYS A 3 -30.95 37.49 10.56
C CYS A 3 -30.09 37.61 9.27
N PRO A 4 -29.07 38.49 9.21
CA PRO A 4 -28.24 38.66 8.01
C PRO A 4 -27.63 37.34 7.48
N THR A 5 -27.21 36.46 8.39
CA THR A 5 -26.71 35.11 8.08
C THR A 5 -27.82 34.21 7.53
N CYS A 6 -29.02 34.31 8.10
CA CYS A 6 -30.18 33.53 7.72
C CYS A 6 -30.73 33.97 6.35
N TYR A 7 -30.70 35.27 6.07
CA TYR A 7 -31.10 35.85 4.78
C TYR A 7 -30.14 35.46 3.66
N THR A 8 -28.83 35.51 3.92
CA THR A 8 -27.80 35.07 2.97
C THR A 8 -27.84 33.55 2.73
N GLU A 9 -28.07 32.73 3.76
CA GLU A 9 -28.31 31.29 3.59
C GLU A 9 -29.58 31.01 2.77
N SER A 10 -30.66 31.75 3.01
CA SER A 10 -31.92 31.58 2.28
C SER A 10 -31.76 31.93 0.79
N GLY A 11 -31.08 33.05 0.49
CA GLY A 11 -30.76 33.43 -0.90
C GLY A 11 -29.80 32.45 -1.59
N ARG A 12 -28.85 31.88 -0.84
CA ARG A 12 -27.98 30.80 -1.35
C ARG A 12 -28.75 29.54 -1.68
N ARG A 13 -29.64 29.05 -0.79
CA ARG A 13 -30.45 27.85 -1.05
C ARG A 13 -31.39 28.01 -2.25
N GLN A 14 -31.88 29.22 -2.52
CA GLN A 14 -32.73 29.50 -3.69
C GLN A 14 -31.97 29.44 -5.03
N THR A 15 -30.65 29.62 -5.02
CA THR A 15 -29.79 29.60 -6.23
C THR A 15 -28.91 28.37 -6.34
N GLU A 16 -28.96 27.47 -5.35
CA GLU A 16 -28.12 26.29 -5.26
C GLU A 16 -28.58 25.24 -6.29
N LYS A 17 -27.75 24.99 -7.30
CA LYS A 17 -28.02 23.95 -8.28
C LYS A 17 -27.84 22.58 -7.62
N ASN A 18 -28.76 21.66 -7.90
CA ASN A 18 -28.62 20.28 -7.50
C ASN A 18 -27.83 19.51 -8.55
N ALA A 19 -26.97 18.62 -8.09
CA ALA A 19 -26.26 17.66 -8.92
C ALA A 19 -26.85 16.26 -8.70
N LEU A 20 -26.85 15.43 -9.73
CA LEU A 20 -27.32 14.05 -9.63
C LEU A 20 -26.15 13.13 -9.25
N CYS A 21 -26.32 12.31 -8.22
CA CYS A 21 -25.40 11.21 -7.96
C CYS A 21 -25.54 10.15 -9.05
N THR A 22 -24.51 9.99 -9.87
CA THR A 22 -24.47 9.05 -11.00
C THR A 22 -24.60 7.58 -10.60
N ARG A 23 -24.32 7.24 -9.33
CA ARG A 23 -24.33 5.86 -8.83
C ARG A 23 -25.66 5.44 -8.19
N CYS A 24 -26.32 6.33 -7.44
CA CYS A 24 -27.56 6.01 -6.73
C CYS A 24 -28.78 6.84 -7.16
N GLY A 25 -28.62 7.79 -8.08
CA GLY A 25 -29.73 8.59 -8.64
C GLY A 25 -30.29 9.66 -7.70
N ILE A 26 -29.71 9.88 -6.53
CA ILE A 26 -30.17 10.91 -5.57
C ILE A 26 -29.63 12.28 -5.99
N TYR A 27 -30.49 13.30 -5.94
CA TYR A 27 -30.08 14.70 -6.08
C TYR A 27 -29.43 15.21 -4.79
N ILE A 28 -28.28 15.87 -4.94
CA ILE A 28 -27.50 16.43 -3.84
C ILE A 28 -27.15 17.89 -4.15
N PRO A 29 -27.01 18.76 -3.13
CA PRO A 29 -26.50 20.10 -3.34
C PRO A 29 -25.13 20.05 -4.03
N GLN A 30 -24.90 20.87 -5.05
CA GLN A 30 -23.65 20.80 -5.82
C GLN A 30 -22.39 20.97 -4.97
N ARG A 31 -22.45 21.69 -3.84
CA ARG A 31 -21.33 21.80 -2.87
C ARG A 31 -21.00 20.50 -2.13
N GLU A 32 -21.96 19.58 -2.03
CA GLU A 32 -21.82 18.29 -1.37
C GLU A 32 -21.51 17.17 -2.37
N ALA A 33 -21.58 17.49 -3.67
CA ALA A 33 -21.22 16.59 -4.75
C ALA A 33 -19.71 16.34 -4.75
N ASN A 34 -19.34 15.07 -4.69
CA ASN A 34 -17.95 14.65 -4.78
C ASN A 34 -17.65 14.23 -6.22
N LEU A 35 -16.55 14.71 -6.77
CA LEU A 35 -16.05 14.30 -8.07
C LEU A 35 -14.95 13.25 -7.87
N GLU A 36 -15.24 12.01 -8.22
CA GLU A 36 -14.28 10.91 -8.20
C GLU A 36 -14.38 10.11 -9.49
N LEU A 37 -13.25 9.80 -10.12
CA LEU A 37 -13.18 9.06 -11.40
C LEU A 37 -14.04 9.69 -12.52
N GLY A 38 -14.19 11.01 -12.51
CA GLY A 38 -15.04 11.73 -13.48
C GLY A 38 -16.55 11.56 -13.24
N THR A 39 -16.96 11.00 -12.10
CA THR A 39 -18.36 10.80 -11.74
C THR A 39 -18.76 11.68 -10.57
N THR A 40 -20.00 12.19 -10.63
CA THR A 40 -20.61 12.94 -9.53
C THR A 40 -21.22 11.95 -8.54
N LEU A 41 -20.76 11.98 -7.29
CA LEU A 41 -21.15 11.03 -6.25
C LEU A 41 -21.64 11.76 -5.00
N CYS A 42 -22.67 11.20 -4.36
CA CYS A 42 -23.01 11.57 -3.00
C CYS A 42 -21.92 11.07 -2.02
N LYS A 43 -21.88 11.64 -0.82
CA LYS A 43 -20.87 11.31 0.20
C LYS A 43 -20.74 9.80 0.44
N LYS A 44 -21.87 9.10 0.63
CA LYS A 44 -21.89 7.65 0.86
C LYS A 44 -21.30 6.86 -0.31
N CYS A 45 -21.74 7.15 -1.54
CA CYS A 45 -21.24 6.46 -2.72
C CYS A 45 -19.75 6.73 -2.97
N CYS A 46 -19.29 7.95 -2.68
CA CYS A 46 -17.87 8.33 -2.75
C CYS A 46 -17.02 7.54 -1.74
N GLU A 47 -17.47 7.44 -0.49
CA GLU A 47 -16.80 6.66 0.56
C GLU A 47 -16.67 5.18 0.19
N GLU A 48 -17.73 4.57 -0.35
CA GLU A 48 -17.68 3.19 -0.84
C GLU A 48 -16.69 3.01 -2.00
N VAL A 49 -16.67 3.92 -2.98
CA VAL A 49 -15.71 3.84 -4.09
C VAL A 49 -14.28 3.94 -3.57
N ARG A 50 -14.03 4.87 -2.64
CA ARG A 50 -12.71 5.02 -2.00
C ARG A 50 -12.33 3.77 -1.20
N LYS A 51 -13.26 3.19 -0.44
CA LYS A 51 -13.06 1.95 0.31
C LYS A 51 -12.72 0.78 -0.62
N ASN A 52 -13.54 0.56 -1.66
CA ASN A 52 -13.28 -0.46 -2.68
C ASN A 52 -11.91 -0.26 -3.35
N ARG A 53 -11.51 0.98 -3.61
CA ARG A 53 -10.21 1.30 -4.19
C ARG A 53 -9.06 0.91 -3.25
N ARG A 54 -9.17 1.20 -1.95
CA ARG A 54 -8.16 0.81 -0.95
C ARG A 54 -8.08 -0.70 -0.77
N GLU A 55 -9.21 -1.39 -0.79
CA GLU A 55 -9.29 -2.82 -0.52
C GLU A 55 -8.88 -3.69 -1.71
N ARG A 56 -9.14 -3.24 -2.94
CA ARG A 56 -9.00 -4.07 -4.15
C ARG A 56 -7.94 -3.58 -5.13
N TYR A 57 -7.39 -2.39 -4.96
CA TYR A 57 -6.40 -1.84 -5.88
C TYR A 57 -5.10 -1.51 -5.16
N CYS A 58 -4.00 -1.67 -5.88
CA CYS A 58 -2.68 -1.32 -5.39
C CYS A 58 -2.56 0.21 -5.27
N ALA A 59 -2.26 0.69 -4.06
CA ALA A 59 -2.07 2.12 -3.79
C ALA A 59 -0.91 2.74 -4.60
N SER A 60 0.08 1.93 -5.00
CA SER A 60 1.23 2.41 -5.78
C SER A 60 0.98 2.50 -7.28
N CYS A 61 0.41 1.48 -7.89
CA CYS A 61 0.29 1.40 -9.35
C CYS A 61 -1.15 1.52 -9.85
N GLY A 62 -2.12 1.62 -8.94
CA GLY A 62 -3.55 1.75 -9.28
C GLY A 62 -4.17 0.52 -9.92
N LYS A 63 -3.43 -0.60 -10.07
CA LYS A 63 -3.94 -1.84 -10.67
C LYS A 63 -4.76 -2.64 -9.67
N PHE A 64 -5.78 -3.32 -10.19
CA PHE A 64 -6.56 -4.28 -9.42
C PHE A 64 -5.66 -5.42 -8.90
N ILE A 65 -5.89 -5.85 -7.66
CA ILE A 65 -5.13 -6.92 -7.01
C ILE A 65 -5.93 -8.22 -7.12
N GLU A 66 -5.50 -9.10 -8.02
CA GLU A 66 -6.00 -10.46 -8.11
C GLU A 66 -5.17 -11.35 -7.18
N GLY A 67 -5.72 -11.69 -6.01
CA GLY A 67 -5.09 -12.61 -5.05
C GLY A 67 -4.24 -11.93 -3.98
N ALA A 68 -3.03 -12.44 -3.76
CA ALA A 68 -2.19 -12.06 -2.62
C ALA A 68 -1.73 -10.59 -2.70
N SER A 69 -1.84 -9.90 -1.55
CA SER A 69 -1.53 -8.48 -1.39
C SER A 69 -0.74 -8.25 -0.12
N PHE A 70 0.03 -7.17 -0.07
CA PHE A 70 0.64 -6.69 1.16
C PHE A 70 -0.15 -5.51 1.71
N GLU A 71 -0.46 -5.51 3.01
CA GLU A 71 -1.13 -4.40 3.69
C GLU A 71 -0.12 -3.69 4.60
N LYS A 72 0.01 -2.37 4.45
CA LYS A 72 0.83 -1.52 5.30
C LYS A 72 0.10 -1.20 6.61
N PRO A 73 0.82 -0.78 7.67
CA PRO A 73 0.20 -0.40 8.96
C PRO A 73 -0.81 0.75 8.87
N ASP A 74 -0.74 1.57 7.82
CA ASP A 74 -1.68 2.66 7.53
C ASP A 74 -2.97 2.17 6.81
N GLY A 75 -3.12 0.87 6.62
CA GLY A 75 -4.25 0.24 5.94
C GLY A 75 -4.18 0.32 4.41
N THR A 76 -3.06 0.75 3.83
CA THR A 76 -2.89 0.77 2.36
C THR A 76 -2.44 -0.58 1.82
N ARG A 77 -3.05 -1.04 0.72
CA ARG A 77 -2.68 -2.30 0.06
C ARG A 77 -1.77 -2.07 -1.14
N LEU A 78 -0.76 -2.93 -1.26
CA LEU A 78 0.16 -2.99 -2.38
C LEU A 78 0.07 -4.36 -3.07
N CYS A 79 0.16 -4.37 -4.40
CA CYS A 79 0.42 -5.61 -5.12
C CYS A 79 1.86 -6.08 -4.85
N ILE A 80 2.11 -7.38 -4.98
CA ILE A 80 3.40 -7.99 -4.68
C ILE A 80 4.54 -7.31 -5.45
N ARG A 81 4.31 -6.95 -6.72
CA ARG A 81 5.29 -6.25 -7.55
C ARG A 81 5.68 -4.89 -6.96
N CYS A 82 4.69 -4.06 -6.61
CA CYS A 82 4.97 -2.74 -6.05
C CYS A 82 5.53 -2.80 -4.62
N MET A 83 5.14 -3.80 -3.82
CA MET A 83 5.76 -4.03 -2.51
C MET A 83 7.25 -4.39 -2.67
N HIS A 84 7.55 -5.25 -3.64
CA HIS A 84 8.92 -5.63 -3.99
C HIS A 84 9.73 -4.42 -4.49
N ASP A 85 9.14 -3.53 -5.30
CA ASP A 85 9.81 -2.35 -5.84
C ASP A 85 10.00 -1.22 -4.79
N GLN A 86 9.11 -1.12 -3.81
CA GLN A 86 9.15 -0.08 -2.76
C GLN A 86 9.97 -0.49 -1.53
N SER A 87 10.49 -1.70 -1.45
CA SER A 87 11.31 -2.13 -0.32
C SER A 87 12.70 -1.49 -0.44
N PRO A 88 13.10 -0.56 0.46
CA PRO A 88 14.34 0.18 0.34
C PRO A 88 15.51 -0.71 0.78
N GLY A 89 16.01 -1.50 -0.17
CA GLY A 89 17.32 -2.16 -0.15
C GLY A 89 18.10 -1.69 -1.37
N GLY A 90 18.44 -0.40 -1.38
CA GLY A 90 19.09 0.25 -2.50
C GLY A 90 20.48 -0.31 -2.82
N SER A 91 20.81 -0.25 -4.12
CA SER A 91 22.14 -0.33 -4.73
C SER A 91 22.75 -1.73 -4.89
N GLY A 92 22.37 -2.42 -5.98
CA GLY A 92 23.24 -3.37 -6.69
C GLY A 92 23.04 -4.88 -6.44
N GLY A 93 22.14 -5.31 -5.55
CA GLY A 93 21.92 -6.72 -5.23
C GLY A 93 20.69 -7.31 -5.91
N ARG A 94 20.76 -8.57 -6.33
CA ARG A 94 19.72 -9.28 -7.08
C ARG A 94 18.41 -9.36 -6.30
N ARG A 95 17.33 -9.06 -7.03
CA ARG A 95 15.91 -9.04 -6.63
C ARG A 95 15.44 -10.44 -6.27
N HIS A 96 15.03 -10.69 -5.03
CA HIS A 96 14.47 -11.98 -4.65
C HIS A 96 13.13 -11.76 -3.92
N GLY A 97 12.06 -12.26 -4.53
CA GLY A 97 10.69 -12.10 -4.04
C GLY A 97 10.40 -12.88 -2.75
N VAL A 98 9.13 -12.90 -2.34
CA VAL A 98 8.68 -13.72 -1.21
C VAL A 98 8.65 -15.19 -1.64
N ARG A 99 9.45 -16.04 -0.97
CA ARG A 99 9.46 -17.50 -1.14
C ARG A 99 9.64 -18.17 0.22
N VAL A 100 9.49 -19.48 0.26
CA VAL A 100 9.91 -20.28 1.42
C VAL A 100 11.43 -20.24 1.51
N CYS A 101 11.96 -19.93 2.69
CA CYS A 101 13.38 -20.01 2.96
C CYS A 101 13.79 -21.48 3.11
N ASP A 102 14.73 -21.94 2.30
CA ASP A 102 15.17 -23.34 2.30
C ASP A 102 15.84 -23.76 3.62
N ARG A 103 16.31 -22.79 4.41
CA ARG A 103 16.97 -23.06 5.70
C ARG A 103 16.02 -23.09 6.89
N CYS A 104 15.08 -22.15 6.96
CA CYS A 104 14.19 -22.02 8.13
C CYS A 104 12.73 -22.40 7.85
N GLY A 105 12.41 -22.81 6.63
CA GLY A 105 11.07 -23.26 6.22
C GLY A 105 9.99 -22.18 6.24
N ARG A 106 10.32 -20.95 6.64
CA ARG A 106 9.35 -19.85 6.74
C ARG A 106 9.20 -19.13 5.41
N MET A 107 7.97 -18.74 5.10
CA MET A 107 7.69 -17.83 4.00
C MET A 107 8.20 -16.44 4.36
N ALA A 108 9.17 -15.94 3.61
CA ALA A 108 9.86 -14.69 3.90
C ALA A 108 10.33 -14.02 2.62
N VAL A 109 10.64 -12.73 2.70
CA VAL A 109 11.37 -12.03 1.63
C VAL A 109 12.76 -12.66 1.53
N ILE A 110 13.09 -13.21 0.36
CA ILE A 110 14.40 -13.79 0.11
C ILE A 110 15.39 -12.66 -0.12
N SER A 111 16.56 -12.77 0.48
CA SER A 111 17.65 -11.78 0.33
C SER A 111 18.85 -12.35 -0.41
N TYR A 112 18.88 -13.67 -0.63
CA TYR A 112 19.96 -14.37 -1.31
C TYR A 112 19.44 -15.58 -2.08
N VAL A 113 19.90 -15.73 -3.32
CA VAL A 113 19.74 -16.96 -4.11
C VAL A 113 21.11 -17.46 -4.56
N SER A 114 21.44 -18.71 -4.24
CA SER A 114 22.68 -19.35 -4.68
C SER A 114 22.65 -19.66 -6.19
N SER A 115 23.81 -19.93 -6.78
CA SER A 115 23.91 -20.43 -8.17
C SER A 115 23.24 -21.79 -8.37
N GLU A 116 23.06 -22.55 -7.27
CA GLU A 116 22.38 -23.85 -7.23
C GLU A 116 20.87 -23.72 -6.99
N GLY A 117 20.36 -22.49 -6.85
CA GLY A 117 18.93 -22.20 -6.71
C GLY A 117 18.41 -22.10 -5.27
N THR A 118 19.27 -22.22 -4.27
CA THR A 118 18.90 -22.14 -2.84
C THR A 118 18.45 -20.73 -2.48
N CYS A 119 17.24 -20.58 -1.93
CA CYS A 119 16.60 -19.33 -1.54
C CYS A 119 16.69 -19.11 -0.02
N LEU A 120 17.34 -18.04 0.43
CA LEU A 120 17.51 -17.72 1.85
C LEU A 120 16.93 -16.36 2.23
N CYS A 121 16.24 -16.31 3.37
CA CYS A 121 15.73 -15.07 3.95
C CYS A 121 16.84 -14.20 4.56
N MET A 122 16.51 -12.95 4.88
CA MET A 122 17.45 -11.95 5.43
C MET A 122 18.21 -12.42 6.69
N ASN A 123 17.60 -13.27 7.52
CA ASN A 123 18.24 -13.79 8.72
C ASN A 123 19.16 -15.00 8.43
N CYS A 124 18.90 -15.73 7.34
CA CYS A 124 19.63 -16.93 6.96
C CYS A 124 20.69 -16.70 5.88
N ALA A 125 20.59 -15.61 5.13
CA ALA A 125 21.55 -15.24 4.08
C ALA A 125 22.96 -14.87 4.58
N PRO A 126 23.14 -14.20 5.75
CA PRO A 126 24.48 -13.82 6.22
C PRO A 126 25.43 -15.02 6.40
N SER A 127 24.92 -16.16 6.83
CA SER A 127 25.73 -17.40 6.95
C SER A 127 26.18 -18.01 5.63
N HIS A 128 25.67 -17.55 4.49
CA HIS A 128 25.97 -18.10 3.16
C HIS A 128 26.75 -17.15 2.24
N THR A 129 26.98 -15.90 2.64
CA THR A 129 27.77 -14.96 1.85
C THR A 129 29.16 -14.79 2.44
N GLY A 130 30.21 -14.73 1.60
CA GLY A 130 31.60 -14.58 2.07
C GLY A 130 31.81 -13.39 3.02
N ARG A 131 31.08 -12.28 2.82
CA ARG A 131 31.06 -11.13 3.73
C ARG A 131 30.39 -11.42 5.07
N GLY A 132 29.31 -12.20 5.08
CA GLY A 132 28.61 -12.55 6.33
C GLY A 132 29.32 -13.65 7.13
N ILE A 133 30.02 -14.57 6.46
CA ILE A 133 30.93 -15.53 7.11
C ILE A 133 32.09 -14.79 7.79
N LEU A 134 32.73 -13.83 7.10
CA LEU A 134 33.77 -12.99 7.69
C LEU A 134 33.25 -12.21 8.90
N LYS A 135 32.08 -11.58 8.79
CA LYS A 135 31.47 -10.87 9.95
C LYS A 135 31.19 -11.81 11.12
N TYR A 136 30.59 -12.98 10.86
CA TYR A 136 30.31 -13.98 11.89
C TYR A 136 31.59 -14.47 12.59
N LEU A 137 32.64 -14.74 11.83
CA LEU A 137 33.95 -15.13 12.39
C LEU A 137 34.57 -13.99 13.20
N THR A 138 34.46 -12.75 12.74
CA THR A 138 34.98 -11.58 13.46
C THR A 138 34.23 -11.35 14.77
N ASP A 139 32.91 -11.47 14.76
CA ASP A 139 32.07 -11.35 15.96
C ASP A 139 32.31 -12.50 16.94
N ALA A 140 32.51 -13.73 16.45
CA ALA A 140 32.88 -14.89 17.27
C ALA A 140 34.27 -14.72 17.92
N ILE A 141 35.26 -14.24 17.17
CA ILE A 141 36.60 -13.94 17.69
C ILE A 141 36.54 -12.84 18.76
N ASN A 142 35.73 -11.80 18.56
CA ASN A 142 35.58 -10.72 19.54
C ASN A 142 34.91 -11.20 20.83
N ASN A 143 33.97 -12.15 20.76
CA ASN A 143 33.35 -12.74 21.93
C ASN A 143 34.26 -13.70 22.70
N LEU A 144 35.28 -14.29 22.05
CA LEU A 144 36.30 -15.12 22.72
C LEU A 144 37.43 -14.30 23.37
N ARG A 145 37.50 -12.99 23.08
CA ARG A 145 38.48 -12.05 23.65
C ARG A 145 37.96 -11.26 24.85
N ARG A 146 36.69 -11.45 25.23
CA ARG A 146 36.12 -11.02 26.51
C ARG A 146 36.17 -12.16 27.51
#